data_AF-X1UX21-F1
#
_entry.id   AF-X1UX21-F1
#
_cell.length_a   1.000
_cell.length_b   1.000
_cell.length_c   1.000
_cell.angle_alpha   90.00
_cell.angle_beta   90.00
_cell.angle_gamma   90.00
#
_symmetry.space_group_name_H-M   'P 1'
#
loop_
_entity.id
_entity.type
_entity.pdbx_description
1 polymer ?
#
loop_
_entity_poly.entity_id
_entity_poly.type
_entity_poly.pdbx_seq_one_letter_code
_entity_poly.pdbx_strand_id
1 'polypeptide(L)'
;MKYFFVIFFLVLAIFLTGCSGGGIVTPATETEEGDFQEVVNLLDTPEKLVDYMAKNFKHYVEVYGEPPDEYNPYLPEDFFYIRVGNCEDFSAF
;
A
#
# COMPACT_ATOMS: atom_id res chain seq x y z
N MET A 1 8.65 9.80 -46.10
CA MET A 1 9.64 9.15 -45.20
C MET A 1 10.45 10.12 -44.34
N LYS A 2 10.81 11.33 -44.81
CA LYS A 2 11.71 12.25 -44.07
C LYS A 2 11.08 12.86 -42.79
N TYR A 3 9.78 13.14 -42.80
CA TYR A 3 9.06 13.68 -41.64
C TYR A 3 8.50 12.63 -40.68
N PHE A 4 8.45 11.36 -41.11
CA PHE A 4 7.91 10.27 -40.29
C PHE A 4 8.75 10.05 -39.04
N PHE A 5 10.07 10.07 -39.20
CA PHE A 5 11.01 9.96 -38.09
C PHE A 5 10.92 11.13 -37.11
N VAL A 6 10.70 12.35 -37.64
CA VAL A 6 10.55 13.57 -36.83
C VAL A 6 9.25 13.53 -36.02
N ILE A 7 8.14 13.10 -36.62
CA ILE A 7 6.85 12.95 -35.95
C ILE A 7 6.94 11.88 -34.87
N PHE A 8 7.61 10.75 -35.14
CA PHE A 8 7.80 9.69 -34.16
C PHE A 8 8.56 10.18 -32.91
N PHE A 9 9.66 10.92 -33.10
CA PHE A 9 10.40 11.51 -31.97
C PHE A 9 9.60 12.56 -31.20
N LEU A 10 8.76 13.35 -31.87
CA LEU A 10 7.89 14.34 -31.25
C LEU A 10 6.82 13.69 -30.36
N VAL A 11 6.20 12.62 -30.85
CA VAL A 11 5.22 11.84 -30.08
C VAL A 11 5.90 11.18 -28.87
N LEU A 12 7.08 10.59 -29.05
CA LEU A 12 7.85 9.96 -27.98
C LEU A 12 8.24 10.96 -26.88
N ALA A 13 8.60 12.20 -27.25
CA ALA A 13 8.94 13.26 -26.31
C ALA A 13 7.73 13.73 -25.48
N ILE A 14 6.52 13.75 -26.07
CA ILE A 14 5.28 14.06 -25.33
C ILE A 14 4.97 12.96 -24.30
N PHE A 15 5.16 11.68 -24.67
CA PHE A 15 5.01 10.57 -23.72
C PHE A 15 6.05 10.61 -22.58
N LEU A 16 7.29 11.03 -22.85
CA LEU A 16 8.36 11.12 -21.84
C LEU A 16 8.26 12.35 -20.93
N THR A 17 7.70 13.46 -21.42
CA THR A 17 7.45 14.67 -20.63
C THR A 17 6.13 14.64 -19.86
N GLY A 18 5.28 13.64 -20.12
CA GLY A 18 4.01 13.41 -19.44
C GLY A 18 4.11 12.80 -18.04
N CYS A 19 5.30 12.43 -17.55
CA CYS A 19 5.47 11.86 -16.21
C CYS A 19 5.76 12.95 -15.15
N SER A 20 4.88 13.95 -15.02
CA SER A 20 4.89 14.86 -13.86
C SER A 20 3.53 15.55 -13.61
N GLY A 21 2.41 15.01 -14.09
CA GLY A 21 1.12 15.72 -14.01
C GLY A 21 -0.14 14.90 -14.21
N GLY A 22 -0.12 13.59 -13.97
CA GLY A 22 -1.31 12.76 -14.01
C GLY A 22 -1.46 12.03 -12.68
N GLY A 23 -2.53 12.29 -11.94
CA GLY A 23 -2.95 11.51 -10.79
C GLY A 23 -3.26 10.08 -11.21
N ILE A 24 -2.23 9.26 -11.28
CA ILE A 24 -2.33 7.80 -11.23
C ILE A 24 -2.28 7.43 -9.75
N VAL A 25 -3.42 6.95 -9.24
CA VAL A 25 -3.43 6.00 -8.13
C VAL A 25 -2.63 4.79 -8.62
N THR A 26 -1.32 4.83 -8.40
CA THR A 26 -0.44 3.69 -8.58
C THR A 26 -0.96 2.59 -7.68
N PRO A 27 -1.32 1.40 -8.20
CA PRO A 27 -1.69 0.30 -7.34
C PRO A 27 -0.47 -0.04 -6.50
N ALA A 28 -0.70 -0.30 -5.20
CA ALA A 28 0.32 -0.72 -4.26
C ALA A 28 1.17 -1.85 -4.88
N THR A 29 2.37 -1.49 -5.33
CA THR A 29 3.38 -2.42 -5.82
C THR A 29 4.38 -2.57 -4.68
N GLU A 30 4.34 -3.76 -4.10
CA GLU A 30 5.50 -4.47 -3.53
C GLU A 30 6.16 -3.85 -2.30
N THR A 31 5.69 -4.31 -1.14
CA THR A 31 6.49 -4.43 0.09
C THR A 31 7.31 -3.18 0.42
N GLU A 32 6.65 -2.04 0.51
CA GLU A 32 7.24 -0.90 1.21
C GLU A 32 7.11 -1.18 2.70
N GLU A 33 8.22 -1.57 3.33
CA GLU A 33 8.54 -1.10 4.68
C GLU A 33 8.66 0.43 4.62
N GLY A 34 7.54 1.10 4.33
CA GLY A 34 7.42 2.55 4.39
C GLY A 34 7.44 2.99 5.85
N ASP A 35 7.84 4.23 6.08
CA ASP A 35 7.68 4.85 7.38
C ASP A 35 6.20 4.79 7.79
N PHE A 36 5.92 4.36 9.03
CA PHE A 36 4.56 4.17 9.53
C PHE A 36 3.71 5.43 9.31
N GLN A 37 4.27 6.61 9.60
CA GLN A 37 3.55 7.87 9.49
C GLN A 37 3.28 8.23 8.02
N GLU A 38 4.24 8.01 7.13
CA GLU A 38 4.06 8.23 5.69
C GLU A 38 2.92 7.38 5.14
N VAL A 39 2.91 6.08 5.45
CA VAL A 39 1.88 5.18 4.94
C VAL A 39 0.51 5.52 5.53
N VAL A 40 0.40 5.70 6.84
CA VAL A 40 -0.87 6.05 7.48
C VAL A 40 -1.43 7.37 6.96
N ASN A 41 -0.59 8.36 6.66
CA ASN A 41 -1.02 9.63 6.07
C ASN A 41 -1.66 9.46 4.67
N LEU A 42 -1.33 8.39 3.94
CA LEU A 42 -1.93 8.08 2.64
C LEU A 42 -3.27 7.31 2.75
N LEU A 43 -3.55 6.72 3.92
CA LEU A 43 -4.78 5.96 4.24
C LEU A 43 -5.90 6.89 4.76
N ASP A 44 -6.05 8.06 4.14
CA ASP A 44 -6.94 9.15 4.56
C ASP A 44 -8.45 8.90 4.37
N THR A 45 -8.84 7.71 3.89
CA THR A 45 -10.23 7.27 3.81
C THR A 45 -10.43 5.86 4.38
N PRO A 46 -11.63 5.53 4.89
CA PRO A 46 -11.94 4.19 5.37
C PRO A 46 -11.71 3.10 4.31
N GLU A 47 -12.04 3.38 3.05
CA GLU A 47 -11.88 2.43 1.95
C GLU A 47 -10.41 2.10 1.70
N LYS A 48 -9.53 3.10 1.71
CA LYS A 48 -8.08 2.89 1.55
C LYS A 48 -7.50 2.11 2.73
N LEU A 49 -7.91 2.46 3.95
CA LEU A 49 -7.48 1.77 5.16
C LEU A 49 -7.86 0.29 5.12
N VAL A 50 -9.13 -0.01 4.84
CA VAL A 50 -9.64 -1.39 4.78
C VAL A 50 -8.98 -2.18 3.64
N ASP A 51 -8.84 -1.59 2.45
CA ASP A 51 -8.19 -2.25 1.31
C ASP A 51 -6.70 -2.51 1.59
N TYR A 52 -6.01 -1.57 2.24
CA TYR A 52 -4.63 -1.73 2.66
C TYR A 52 -4.48 -2.84 3.70
N MET A 53 -5.32 -2.86 4.74
CA MET A 53 -5.29 -3.90 5.76
C MET A 53 -5.57 -5.28 5.18
N ALA A 54 -6.62 -5.41 4.36
CA ALA A 54 -6.99 -6.68 3.73
C ALA A 54 -5.90 -7.25 2.80
N LYS A 55 -5.09 -6.39 2.19
CA LYS A 55 -4.00 -6.81 1.29
C LYS A 55 -2.72 -7.17 2.04
N ASN A 56 -2.43 -6.48 3.14
CA ASN A 56 -1.10 -6.51 3.77
C ASN A 56 -1.06 -7.25 5.11
N PHE A 57 -2.21 -7.40 5.78
CA PHE A 57 -2.28 -7.98 7.11
C PHE A 57 -3.00 -9.33 7.05
N LYS A 58 -2.68 -10.20 8.00
CA LYS A 58 -3.32 -11.51 8.16
C LYS A 58 -3.90 -11.66 9.56
N HIS A 59 -5.02 -12.36 9.66
CA HIS A 59 -5.55 -12.67 10.98
C HIS A 59 -4.71 -13.77 11.63
N TYR A 60 -4.44 -13.67 12.94
CA TYR A 60 -3.60 -14.61 13.68
C TYR A 60 -4.00 -16.07 13.45
N VAL A 61 -5.31 -16.35 13.54
CA VAL A 61 -5.86 -17.70 13.33
C VAL A 61 -5.64 -18.21 11.90
N GLU A 62 -5.59 -17.32 10.89
CA GLU A 62 -5.31 -17.73 9.51
C GLU A 62 -3.85 -18.19 9.35
N VAL A 63 -2.94 -17.64 10.16
CA VAL A 63 -1.51 -17.97 10.12
C VAL A 63 -1.19 -19.19 10.98
N TYR A 64 -1.75 -19.26 12.20
CA TYR A 64 -1.36 -20.24 13.23
C TYR A 64 -2.41 -21.33 13.47
N GLY A 65 -3.63 -21.19 12.97
CA GLY A 65 -4.70 -22.19 13.09
C GLY A 65 -5.46 -22.17 14.43
N GLU A 66 -4.96 -21.47 15.44
CA GLU A 66 -5.57 -21.33 16.76
C GLU A 66 -5.36 -19.91 17.32
N PRO A 67 -6.21 -19.41 18.24
CA PRO A 67 -5.98 -18.14 18.91
C PRO A 67 -4.77 -18.19 19.85
N PRO A 68 -4.11 -17.06 20.16
CA PRO A 68 -3.00 -17.04 21.11
C PRO A 68 -3.47 -17.37 22.54
N ASP A 69 -2.64 -18.09 23.29
CA ASP A 69 -2.92 -18.47 24.69
C ASP A 69 -2.98 -17.26 25.64
N GLU A 70 -2.18 -16.24 25.37
CA GLU A 70 -2.12 -14.98 26.12
C GLU A 70 -2.15 -13.83 25.11
N TYR A 71 -2.96 -12.81 25.41
CA TYR A 71 -3.14 -11.68 24.50
C TYR A 71 -2.81 -10.36 25.17
N ASN A 72 -1.91 -9.61 24.54
CA ASN A 72 -1.63 -8.22 24.82
C ASN A 72 -1.64 -7.49 23.47
N PRO A 73 -2.54 -6.52 23.25
CA PRO A 73 -2.62 -5.79 21.99
C PRO A 73 -1.30 -5.12 21.63
N TYR A 74 -0.94 -5.19 20.35
CA TYR A 74 0.19 -4.43 19.84
C TYR A 74 -0.13 -2.93 19.82
N LEU A 75 0.92 -2.10 19.90
CA LEU A 75 0.79 -0.70 19.49
C LEU A 75 0.52 -0.66 17.97
N PRO A 76 -0.21 0.35 17.46
CA PRO A 76 -0.51 0.43 16.03
C PRO A 76 0.72 0.39 15.11
N GLU A 77 1.83 1.00 15.56
CA GLU A 77 3.11 0.98 14.85
C GLU A 77 3.75 -0.43 14.87
N ASP A 78 3.75 -1.12 16.01
CA ASP A 78 4.24 -2.51 16.07
C ASP A 78 3.39 -3.43 15.19
N PHE A 79 2.07 -3.26 15.21
CA PHE A 79 1.16 -4.04 14.37
C PHE A 79 1.39 -3.77 12.88
N PHE A 80 1.68 -2.53 12.50
CA PHE A 80 2.08 -2.16 11.15
C PHE A 80 3.29 -2.97 10.66
N TYR A 81 4.29 -3.21 11.49
CA TYR A 81 5.46 -3.99 11.10
C TYR A 81 5.21 -5.50 11.17
N ILE A 82 4.45 -5.97 12.17
CA ILE A 82 4.19 -7.41 12.38
C ILE A 82 3.24 -7.98 11.32
N ARG A 83 2.26 -7.19 10.85
CA ARG A 83 1.25 -7.57 9.83
C ARG A 83 0.38 -8.79 10.19
N VAL A 84 0.45 -9.28 11.42
CA VAL A 84 -0.32 -10.44 11.90
C VAL A 84 -0.89 -10.10 13.26
N GLY A 85 -2.21 -10.18 13.41
CA GLY A 85 -2.91 -9.78 14.62
C GLY A 85 -4.30 -10.35 14.70
N ASN A 86 -4.97 -10.15 15.83
CA ASN A 86 -6.35 -10.55 16.04
C ASN A 86 -7.30 -9.34 15.93
N CYS A 87 -8.59 -9.55 16.19
CA CYS A 87 -9.61 -8.51 16.11
C CYS A 87 -9.29 -7.25 16.93
N GLU A 88 -8.61 -7.38 18.08
CA GLU A 88 -8.27 -6.25 18.93
C GLU A 88 -7.14 -5.41 18.30
N ASP A 89 -6.13 -6.05 17.70
CA ASP A 89 -5.08 -5.36 16.94
C ASP A 89 -5.66 -4.62 15.72
N PHE A 90 -6.56 -5.27 14.97
CA PHE A 90 -7.27 -4.65 13.84
C PHE A 90 -8.18 -3.49 14.24
N SER A 91 -8.73 -3.52 15.46
CA SER A 91 -9.62 -2.45 15.94
C SER A 91 -8.87 -1.24 16.49
N ALA A 92 -7.62 -1.46 16.93
CA ALA A 92 -6.76 -0.41 17.46
C ALA A 92 -6.00 0.36 16.36
N PHE A 93 -5.84 -0.26 15.18
CA PHE A 93 -5.19 0.32 14.00
C PHE A 93 -6.06 1.39 13.32
#